data_AF-A0A953MY59-F1
#
_entry.id   AF-A0A953MY59-F1
#
_cell.length_a   1.000
_cell.length_b   1.000
_cell.length_c   1.000
_cell.angle_alpha   90.00
_cell.angle_beta   90.00
_cell.angle_gamma   90.00
#
_symmetry.space_group_name_H-M   'P 1'
#
loop_
_entity.id
_entity.type
_entity.pdbx_description
1 polymer ?
#
loop_
_entity_poly.entity_id
_entity_poly.type
_entity_poly.pdbx_seq_one_letter_code
_entity_poly.pdbx_strand_id
1 'polypeptide(L)'
;MNLITTISLLVSLIAAQGSLAQDNSGSSGEPSASDPGFTEALFDAATVSDLLKSEEAMGIRFYNVLAEPRDADGTAMAIGIRTNGSELNAGKSYRLSLGFVDGKIAMSNLNTKSARTACVNMDDPTHPSYSASFTRTDVQALLDLTGCQALQAVPDTTVKDETTMRLVAMKVTDGKAFPLGSGPEFQRMCGFPCPLVCGPEENYVYRSKY
;
A
#
# COMPACT_ATOMS: atom_id res chain seq x y z
N MET A 1 -17.32 20.49 -56.69
CA MET A 1 -18.01 19.19 -56.54
C MET A 1 -17.05 18.28 -55.81
N ASN A 2 -17.22 18.15 -54.49
CA ASN A 2 -16.28 17.45 -53.61
C ASN A 2 -16.66 15.98 -53.51
N LEU A 3 -15.71 15.11 -53.83
CA LEU A 3 -15.84 13.65 -53.77
C LEU A 3 -15.62 13.22 -52.31
N ILE A 4 -16.64 12.62 -51.70
CA ILE A 4 -16.60 12.05 -50.35
C ILE A 4 -15.92 10.68 -50.44
N THR A 5 -14.76 10.54 -49.79
CA THR A 5 -14.04 9.27 -49.68
C THR A 5 -14.53 8.51 -48.45
N THR A 6 -15.31 7.45 -48.67
CA THR A 6 -15.78 6.53 -47.63
C THR A 6 -14.66 5.55 -47.26
N ILE A 7 -14.19 5.58 -46.01
CA ILE A 7 -13.24 4.59 -45.46
C ILE A 7 -14.06 3.57 -44.66
N SER A 8 -14.14 2.34 -45.17
CA SER A 8 -14.67 1.17 -44.43
C SER A 8 -13.56 0.57 -43.57
N LEU A 9 -13.70 0.62 -42.25
CA LEU A 9 -12.88 -0.17 -41.32
C LEU A 9 -13.50 -1.57 -41.16
N LEU A 10 -12.76 -2.58 -41.61
CA LEU A 10 -12.98 -3.99 -41.29
C LEU A 10 -12.35 -4.29 -39.92
N VAL A 11 -13.18 -4.69 -38.95
CA VAL A 11 -12.74 -5.27 -37.67
C VAL A 11 -12.76 -6.79 -37.83
N SER A 12 -11.58 -7.41 -37.89
CA SER A 12 -11.45 -8.87 -37.90
C SER A 12 -11.51 -9.42 -36.48
N LEU A 13 -12.54 -10.23 -36.24
CA LEU A 13 -12.75 -11.05 -35.06
C LEU A 13 -11.82 -12.27 -35.13
N ILE A 14 -10.88 -12.41 -34.20
CA ILE A 14 -10.12 -13.67 -34.04
C ILE A 14 -10.72 -14.41 -32.85
N ALA A 15 -11.47 -15.47 -33.16
CA ALA A 15 -11.83 -16.50 -32.20
C ALA A 15 -10.70 -17.54 -32.17
N ALA A 16 -10.06 -17.71 -31.01
CA ALA A 16 -9.18 -18.83 -30.75
C ALA A 16 -9.87 -19.75 -29.74
N GLN A 17 -10.39 -20.88 -30.23
CA GLN A 17 -10.73 -22.03 -29.41
C GLN A 17 -9.46 -22.86 -29.20
N GLY A 18 -9.15 -23.17 -27.95
CA GLY A 18 -8.07 -24.07 -27.56
C GLY A 18 -8.42 -24.70 -26.21
N SER A 19 -9.10 -25.84 -26.29
CA SER A 19 -9.42 -26.73 -25.17
C SER A 19 -8.19 -27.56 -24.80
N LEU A 20 -7.78 -27.53 -23.53
CA LEU A 20 -7.24 -28.69 -22.84
C LEU A 20 -7.74 -28.69 -21.40
N ALA A 21 -8.60 -29.66 -21.12
CA ALA A 21 -8.98 -30.04 -19.77
C ALA A 21 -7.75 -30.57 -19.04
N GLN A 22 -7.55 -30.09 -17.80
CA GLN A 22 -6.70 -30.76 -16.83
C GLN A 22 -7.55 -30.94 -15.57
N ASP A 23 -8.03 -32.17 -15.38
CA ASP A 23 -8.47 -32.67 -14.08
C ASP A 23 -7.33 -32.48 -13.08
N ASN A 24 -7.62 -31.79 -11.99
CA ASN A 24 -6.93 -32.08 -10.74
C ASN A 24 -7.83 -31.74 -9.55
N SER A 25 -8.42 -32.80 -9.01
CA SER A 25 -8.57 -33.09 -7.59
C SER A 25 -8.78 -31.90 -6.66
N GLY A 26 -10.00 -31.80 -6.15
CA GLY A 26 -10.32 -31.00 -4.98
C GLY A 26 -9.37 -31.32 -3.83
N SER A 27 -8.48 -30.38 -3.58
CA SER A 27 -7.94 -30.13 -2.24
C SER A 27 -8.80 -29.02 -1.67
N SER A 28 -9.66 -29.37 -0.72
CA SER A 28 -10.18 -28.42 0.26
C SER A 28 -8.99 -27.91 1.06
N GLY A 29 -8.26 -26.95 0.48
CA GLY A 29 -7.20 -26.25 1.16
C GLY A 29 -7.82 -25.48 2.31
N GLU A 30 -7.38 -25.81 3.53
CA GLU A 30 -7.41 -24.88 4.65
C GLU A 30 -6.96 -23.49 4.16
N PRO A 31 -7.53 -22.38 4.68
CA PRO A 31 -7.19 -21.04 4.22
C PRO A 31 -5.66 -20.84 4.32
N SER A 32 -4.99 -20.96 3.19
CA SER A 32 -3.56 -20.69 3.07
C SER A 32 -3.36 -19.21 3.33
N ALA A 33 -2.37 -18.87 4.16
CA ALA A 33 -1.85 -17.53 4.45
C ALA A 33 -2.71 -16.39 3.89
N SER A 34 -3.48 -15.75 4.79
CA SER A 34 -4.38 -14.64 4.45
C SER A 34 -3.76 -13.67 3.44
N ASP A 35 -4.42 -13.45 2.31
CA ASP A 35 -3.96 -12.50 1.30
C ASP A 35 -3.73 -11.13 1.96
N PRO A 36 -2.52 -10.55 1.90
CA PRO A 36 -2.22 -9.27 2.53
C PRO A 36 -3.04 -8.10 1.97
N GLY A 37 -3.79 -8.32 0.89
CA GLY A 37 -4.69 -7.34 0.28
C GLY A 37 -3.97 -6.31 -0.57
N PHE A 38 -2.65 -6.41 -0.77
CA PHE A 38 -1.89 -5.62 -1.73
C PHE A 38 -0.54 -6.30 -2.03
N THR A 39 0.09 -5.97 -3.16
CA THR A 39 1.44 -6.47 -3.50
C THR A 39 2.53 -5.47 -3.09
N GLU A 40 2.33 -4.19 -3.41
CA GLU A 40 3.26 -3.12 -3.10
C GLU A 40 2.57 -1.75 -3.07
N ALA A 41 3.15 -0.80 -2.36
CA ALA A 41 2.71 0.59 -2.37
C ALA A 41 3.94 1.52 -2.32
N LEU A 42 3.96 2.52 -3.21
CA LEU A 42 5.08 3.46 -3.34
C LEU A 42 4.72 4.83 -2.77
N PHE A 43 5.65 5.39 -2.01
CA PHE A 43 5.55 6.72 -1.41
C PHE A 43 6.81 7.51 -1.73
N ASP A 44 6.68 8.67 -2.36
CA ASP A 44 7.86 9.49 -2.62
C ASP A 44 8.48 10.04 -1.33
N ALA A 45 9.80 10.24 -1.35
CA ALA A 45 10.57 10.63 -0.18
C ALA A 45 10.13 11.99 0.39
N ALA A 46 9.68 12.92 -0.46
CA ALA A 46 9.23 14.24 -0.03
C ALA A 46 7.94 14.14 0.79
N THR A 47 7.02 13.27 0.38
CA THR A 47 5.76 13.04 1.07
C THR A 47 5.95 12.29 2.38
N VAL A 48 6.83 11.28 2.41
CA VAL A 48 7.20 10.62 3.66
C VAL A 48 7.87 11.61 4.63
N SER A 49 8.75 12.48 4.11
CA SER A 49 9.38 13.54 4.92
C SER A 49 8.36 14.54 5.47
N ASP A 50 7.33 14.89 4.69
CA ASP A 50 6.23 15.75 5.14
C ASP A 50 5.43 15.12 6.29
N LEU A 51 5.20 13.80 6.26
CA LEU A 51 4.57 13.08 7.37
C LEU A 51 5.40 13.12 8.67
N LEU A 52 6.73 13.21 8.55
CA LEU A 52 7.67 13.33 9.68
C LEU A 52 8.02 14.77 10.05
N LYS A 53 7.51 15.77 9.31
CA LYS A 53 7.88 17.18 9.48
C LYS A 53 7.53 17.74 10.86
N SER A 54 6.48 17.22 11.49
CA SER A 54 6.13 17.61 12.86
C SER A 54 7.12 17.05 13.86
N GLU A 55 7.51 17.84 14.86
CA GLU A 55 8.35 17.38 15.97
C GLU A 55 7.64 16.33 16.83
N GLU A 56 6.30 16.33 16.86
CA GLU A 56 5.50 15.30 17.51
C GLU A 56 5.50 13.97 16.74
N ALA A 57 5.98 13.95 15.48
CA ALA A 57 6.04 12.75 14.65
C ALA A 57 7.16 11.82 15.13
N MET A 58 6.77 10.76 15.82
CA MET A 58 7.68 9.72 16.31
C MET A 58 7.76 8.52 15.38
N GLY A 59 6.97 8.51 14.31
CA GLY A 59 6.97 7.46 13.32
C GLY A 59 5.90 7.67 12.26
N ILE A 60 5.77 6.68 11.39
CA ILE A 60 4.71 6.58 10.39
C ILE A 60 4.01 5.24 10.56
N ARG A 61 2.68 5.25 10.49
CA ARG A 61 1.88 4.04 10.37
C ARG A 61 1.39 3.89 8.94
N PHE A 62 1.52 2.67 8.42
CA PHE A 62 0.99 2.23 7.14
C PHE A 62 -0.18 1.28 7.37
N TYR A 63 -1.19 1.36 6.53
CA TYR A 63 -2.37 0.49 6.53
C TYR A 63 -2.53 -0.12 5.15
N ASN A 64 -2.88 -1.41 5.06
CA ASN A 64 -3.39 -1.97 3.81
C ASN A 64 -4.85 -1.50 3.62
N VAL A 65 -5.19 -1.07 2.41
CA VAL A 65 -6.50 -0.48 2.11
C VAL A 65 -6.94 -0.79 0.68
N LEU A 66 -8.25 -0.84 0.48
CA LEU A 66 -8.88 -0.80 -0.86
C LEU A 66 -9.44 0.62 -1.05
N ALA A 67 -8.99 1.34 -2.06
CA ALA A 67 -9.42 2.72 -2.26
C ALA A 67 -10.93 2.77 -2.52
N GLU A 68 -11.43 1.82 -3.32
CA GLU A 68 -12.85 1.56 -3.55
C GLU A 68 -13.21 0.08 -3.26
N PRO A 69 -14.47 -0.26 -2.89
CA PRO A 69 -14.86 -1.62 -2.48
C PRO A 69 -14.70 -2.72 -3.55
N ARG A 70 -14.39 -2.35 -4.79
CA ARG A 70 -14.29 -3.27 -5.93
C ARG A 70 -12.95 -3.16 -6.66
N ASP A 71 -11.98 -2.46 -6.07
CA ASP A 71 -10.64 -2.46 -6.60
C ASP A 71 -10.10 -3.89 -6.57
N ALA A 72 -9.55 -4.34 -7.69
CA ALA A 72 -9.01 -5.70 -7.81
C ALA A 72 -7.71 -5.84 -7.01
N ASP A 73 -6.96 -4.75 -6.89
CA ASP A 73 -5.69 -4.67 -6.18
C ASP A 73 -5.82 -3.63 -5.07
N GLY A 74 -5.53 -4.02 -3.83
CA GLY A 74 -5.36 -3.03 -2.76
C GLY A 74 -4.01 -2.34 -2.83
N THR A 75 -3.85 -1.39 -1.92
CA THR A 75 -2.68 -0.51 -1.82
C THR A 75 -2.40 -0.24 -0.33
N ALA A 76 -1.54 0.73 -0.04
CA ALA A 76 -1.34 1.22 1.30
C ALA A 76 -1.61 2.72 1.43
N MET A 77 -1.99 3.12 2.64
CA MET A 77 -1.99 4.52 3.06
C MET A 77 -1.09 4.75 4.28
N ALA A 78 -0.56 5.96 4.42
CA ALA A 78 0.39 6.33 5.46
C ALA A 78 -0.04 7.58 6.24
N ILE A 79 0.28 7.61 7.54
CA ILE A 79 0.02 8.75 8.45
C ILE A 79 1.13 8.85 9.50
N GLY A 80 1.50 10.08 9.89
CA GLY A 80 2.42 10.29 11.01
C GLY A 80 1.79 9.91 12.36
N ILE A 81 2.56 9.32 13.27
CA ILE A 81 2.12 8.92 14.61
C ILE A 81 2.99 9.52 15.72
N ARG A 82 2.41 9.72 16.91
CA ARG A 82 3.08 10.14 18.14
C ARG A 82 3.71 8.95 18.89
N THR A 83 4.47 9.23 19.95
CA THR A 83 5.10 8.21 20.82
C THR A 83 4.10 7.19 21.37
N ASN A 84 2.88 7.64 21.68
CA ASN A 84 1.82 6.79 22.22
C ASN A 84 1.06 6.01 21.12
N GLY A 85 1.54 6.04 19.87
CA GLY A 85 0.90 5.42 18.72
C GLY A 85 -0.35 6.14 18.22
N SER A 86 -0.73 7.28 18.79
CA SER A 86 -1.85 8.08 18.27
C SER A 86 -1.46 8.79 16.98
N GLU A 87 -2.37 8.85 16.02
CA GLU A 87 -2.16 9.56 14.78
C GLU A 87 -2.01 11.06 15.02
N LEU A 88 -1.06 11.69 14.32
CA LEU A 88 -0.66 13.06 14.59
C LEU A 88 -1.73 14.09 14.34
N ASN A 89 -2.77 13.76 13.57
CA ASN A 89 -3.79 14.73 13.26
C ASN A 89 -5.05 14.07 12.71
N ALA A 90 -6.16 14.21 13.45
CA ALA A 90 -7.52 13.95 12.95
C ALA A 90 -8.00 14.98 11.89
N GLY A 91 -7.09 15.77 11.32
CA GLY A 91 -7.33 16.82 10.32
C GLY A 91 -6.19 17.08 9.33
N LYS A 92 -5.11 16.28 9.33
CA LYS A 92 -4.10 16.25 8.26
C LYS A 92 -4.32 14.97 7.45
N SER A 93 -4.07 15.05 6.15
CA SER A 93 -4.51 14.02 5.22
C SER A 93 -3.59 12.81 5.24
N TYR A 94 -4.18 11.62 5.39
CA TYR A 94 -3.53 10.35 5.09
C TYR A 94 -3.03 10.39 3.64
N ARG A 95 -1.86 9.82 3.40
CA ARG A 95 -1.28 9.72 2.06
C ARG A 95 -1.62 8.34 1.52
N LEU A 96 -2.47 8.26 0.52
CA LEU A 96 -2.81 7.01 -0.18
C LEU A 96 -1.87 6.86 -1.38
N SER A 97 -1.23 5.70 -1.53
CA SER A 97 -0.42 5.41 -2.72
C SER A 97 -1.33 5.11 -3.92
N LEU A 98 -1.08 5.78 -5.05
CA LEU A 98 -1.71 5.52 -6.34
C LEU A 98 -0.75 4.88 -7.34
N GLY A 99 0.43 4.43 -6.89
CA GLY A 99 1.48 3.90 -7.75
C GLY A 99 2.09 4.96 -8.68
N PHE A 100 2.40 4.57 -9.92
CA PHE A 100 2.91 5.48 -10.94
C PHE A 100 1.77 6.03 -11.81
N VAL A 101 1.69 7.35 -11.91
CA VAL A 101 0.82 8.06 -12.87
C VAL A 101 1.70 9.03 -13.66
N ASP A 102 1.64 8.94 -14.99
CA ASP A 102 2.44 9.77 -15.90
C ASP A 102 3.95 9.79 -15.58
N GLY A 103 4.49 8.62 -15.21
CA GLY A 103 5.91 8.44 -14.90
C GLY A 103 6.36 9.02 -13.56
N LYS A 104 5.41 9.44 -12.69
CA LYS A 104 5.69 9.95 -11.34
C LYS A 104 4.96 9.12 -10.31
N ILE A 105 5.55 9.01 -9.11
CA ILE A 105 4.83 8.44 -7.97
C ILE A 105 3.69 9.39 -7.63
N ALA A 106 2.46 8.90 -7.67
CA ALA A 106 1.26 9.65 -7.39
C ALA A 106 0.69 9.23 -6.04
N MET A 107 0.22 10.22 -5.29
CA MET A 107 -0.45 10.00 -4.02
C MET A 107 -1.69 10.88 -3.91
N SER A 108 -2.70 10.37 -3.22
CA SER A 108 -3.88 11.13 -2.85
C SER A 108 -3.85 11.51 -1.37
N ASN A 109 -4.55 12.60 -1.06
CA ASN A 109 -4.76 13.07 0.29
C ASN A 109 -6.16 12.64 0.74
N LEU A 110 -6.24 11.70 1.68
CA LEU A 110 -7.51 11.31 2.27
C LEU A 110 -7.75 12.07 3.57
N ASN A 111 -8.97 12.55 3.75
CA ASN A 111 -9.43 12.96 5.08
C ASN A 111 -9.72 11.73 5.95
N THR A 112 -9.95 11.96 7.24
CA THR A 112 -10.26 10.92 8.24
C THR A 112 -11.43 10.02 7.84
N LYS A 113 -12.49 10.57 7.23
CA LYS A 113 -13.65 9.78 6.80
C LYS A 113 -13.30 8.86 5.64
N SER A 114 -12.64 9.38 4.61
CA SER A 114 -12.22 8.61 3.43
C SER A 114 -11.19 7.53 3.80
N ALA A 115 -10.24 7.82 4.70
CA ALA A 115 -9.29 6.84 5.18
C ALA A 115 -9.97 5.67 5.91
N ARG A 116 -10.96 5.96 6.75
CA ARG A 116 -11.78 4.91 7.39
C ARG A 116 -12.51 4.06 6.37
N THR A 117 -13.14 4.69 5.38
CA THR A 117 -13.83 3.96 4.31
C THR A 117 -12.87 3.04 3.58
N ALA A 118 -11.66 3.49 3.25
CA ALA A 118 -10.66 2.67 2.58
C ALA A 118 -10.20 1.46 3.42
N CYS A 119 -10.09 1.60 4.75
CA CYS A 119 -9.86 0.46 5.64
C CYS A 119 -11.06 -0.49 5.70
N VAL A 120 -12.29 0.04 5.79
CA VAL A 120 -13.51 -0.78 5.84
C VAL A 120 -13.72 -1.55 4.54
N ASN A 121 -13.34 -0.97 3.40
CA ASN A 121 -13.37 -1.69 2.12
C ASN A 121 -12.46 -2.93 2.12
N MET A 122 -11.37 -2.90 2.90
CA MET A 122 -10.48 -4.05 3.08
C MET A 122 -11.07 -5.10 4.04
N ASP A 123 -12.01 -4.73 4.92
CA ASP A 123 -12.60 -5.62 5.93
C ASP A 123 -13.61 -6.61 5.31
N ASP A 124 -13.09 -7.53 4.50
CA ASP A 124 -13.78 -8.71 4.00
C ASP A 124 -13.05 -9.95 4.56
N PRO A 125 -13.74 -11.06 4.91
CA PRO A 125 -13.10 -12.31 5.36
C PRO A 125 -11.96 -12.83 4.47
N THR A 126 -11.85 -12.36 3.23
CA THR A 126 -10.76 -12.70 2.29
C THR A 126 -9.48 -11.87 2.45
N HIS A 127 -9.54 -10.69 3.08
CA HIS A 127 -8.40 -9.79 3.24
C HIS A 127 -8.36 -9.19 4.65
N PRO A 128 -7.50 -9.67 5.56
CA PRO A 128 -7.40 -9.04 6.87
C PRO A 128 -6.89 -7.60 6.72
N SER A 129 -7.55 -6.67 7.39
CA SER A 129 -6.98 -5.34 7.60
C SER A 129 -5.88 -5.42 8.69
N TYR A 130 -4.77 -4.71 8.47
CA TYR A 130 -3.66 -4.62 9.41
C TYR A 130 -2.89 -3.32 9.20
N SER A 131 -1.99 -3.03 10.14
CA SER A 131 -1.14 -1.86 10.05
C SER A 131 0.27 -2.13 10.54
N ALA A 132 1.24 -1.44 9.96
CA ALA A 132 2.65 -1.52 10.32
C ALA A 132 3.16 -0.13 10.72
N SER A 133 3.80 -0.03 11.88
CA SER A 133 4.31 1.23 12.43
C SER A 133 5.83 1.23 12.44
N PHE A 134 6.43 2.23 11.81
CA PHE A 134 7.87 2.41 11.73
C PHE A 134 8.28 3.65 12.52
N THR A 135 9.38 3.54 13.27
CA THR A 135 9.87 4.68 14.05
C THR A 135 10.39 5.77 13.13
N ARG A 136 10.41 7.02 13.62
CA ARG A 136 11.02 8.15 12.90
C ARG A 136 12.47 7.83 12.54
N THR A 137 13.22 7.23 13.46
CA THR A 137 14.62 6.85 13.25
C THR A 137 14.77 5.85 12.10
N ASP A 138 13.93 4.82 12.05
CA ASP A 138 13.99 3.81 10.99
C ASP A 138 13.64 4.38 9.63
N VAL A 139 12.57 5.17 9.55
CA VAL A 139 12.14 5.80 8.30
C VAL A 139 13.18 6.82 7.83
N GLN A 140 13.68 7.67 8.73
CA GLN A 140 14.68 8.67 8.38
C GLN A 140 15.99 8.02 7.93
N ALA A 141 16.42 6.94 8.58
CA ALA A 141 17.62 6.20 8.17
C ALA A 141 17.52 5.67 6.73
N LEU A 142 16.32 5.29 6.26
CA LEU A 142 16.09 4.91 4.87
C LEU A 142 16.10 6.12 3.93
N LEU A 143 15.44 7.22 4.32
CA LEU A 143 15.39 8.45 3.52
C LEU A 143 16.77 9.12 3.36
N ASP A 144 17.65 8.98 4.35
CA ASP A 144 19.00 9.55 4.35
C ASP A 144 19.98 8.75 3.47
N LEU A 145 19.57 7.58 2.95
CA LEU A 145 20.39 6.82 2.01
C LEU A 145 20.60 7.63 0.73
N THR A 146 21.86 7.71 0.29
CA THR A 146 22.22 8.47 -0.90
C THR A 146 21.47 7.93 -2.13
N GLY A 147 20.70 8.79 -2.78
CA GLY A 147 19.89 8.43 -3.95
C GLY A 147 18.49 7.90 -3.64
N CYS A 148 18.07 7.87 -2.37
CA CYS A 148 16.71 7.50 -2.01
C CYS A 148 15.72 8.57 -2.51
N GLN A 149 14.74 8.13 -3.29
CA GLN A 149 13.71 9.00 -3.89
C GLN A 149 12.30 8.56 -3.49
N ALA A 150 12.14 7.34 -2.98
CA ALA A 150 10.88 6.80 -2.51
C ALA A 150 11.10 5.68 -1.50
N LEU A 151 10.05 5.37 -0.74
CA LEU A 151 9.94 4.14 0.04
C LEU A 151 8.85 3.26 -0.57
N GLN A 152 9.15 1.98 -0.71
CA GLN A 152 8.17 0.97 -1.07
C GLN A 152 7.75 0.23 0.20
N ALA A 153 6.45 0.21 0.49
CA ALA A 153 5.87 -0.71 1.44
C ALA A 153 5.49 -1.99 0.70
N VAL A 154 5.92 -3.14 1.22
CA VAL A 154 5.52 -4.46 0.74
C VAL A 154 5.01 -5.29 1.92
N PRO A 155 4.05 -6.21 1.72
CA PRO A 155 3.71 -7.19 2.75
C PRO A 155 4.92 -8.00 3.16
N ASP A 156 4.96 -8.37 4.43
CA ASP A 156 5.96 -9.28 4.98
C ASP A 156 5.34 -10.08 6.12
N THR A 157 6.09 -11.02 6.68
CA THR A 157 5.63 -11.88 7.77
C THR A 157 6.66 -11.89 8.89
N THR A 158 6.21 -11.70 10.13
CA THR A 158 7.10 -11.75 11.30
C THR A 158 7.56 -13.18 11.56
N VAL A 159 8.54 -13.36 12.45
CA VAL A 159 9.01 -14.68 12.92
C VAL A 159 7.94 -15.53 13.62
N LYS A 160 6.76 -14.96 13.90
CA LYS A 160 5.60 -15.63 14.52
C LYS A 160 4.44 -15.84 13.53
N ASP A 161 4.70 -15.75 12.23
CA ASP A 161 3.70 -15.90 11.17
C ASP A 161 2.58 -14.85 11.18
N GLU A 162 2.84 -13.67 11.76
CA GLU A 162 1.90 -12.54 11.72
C GLU A 162 2.18 -11.62 10.54
N THR A 163 1.12 -11.21 9.84
CA THR A 163 1.18 -10.27 8.72
C THR A 163 1.70 -8.91 9.15
N THR A 164 2.64 -8.37 8.39
CA THR A 164 3.25 -7.06 8.63
C THR A 164 3.65 -6.40 7.30
N MET A 165 4.43 -5.33 7.36
CA MET A 165 5.05 -4.71 6.19
C MET A 165 6.55 -4.55 6.37
N ARG A 166 7.24 -4.48 5.24
CA ARG A 166 8.63 -4.05 5.11
C ARG A 166 8.69 -2.80 4.25
N LEU A 167 9.46 -1.82 4.70
CA LEU A 167 9.86 -0.66 3.92
C LEU A 167 11.17 -0.96 3.20
N VAL A 168 11.24 -0.64 1.92
CA VAL A 168 12.44 -0.74 1.09
C VAL A 168 12.77 0.64 0.53
N ALA A 169 14.02 1.06 0.63
CA ALA A 169 14.48 2.31 0.04
C ALA A 169 14.64 2.17 -1.48
N MET A 170 14.04 3.10 -2.22
CA MET A 170 13.93 3.01 -3.68
C MET A 170 14.57 4.22 -4.36
N LYS A 171 15.16 3.95 -5.52
CA LYS A 171 15.50 4.95 -6.54
C LYS A 171 14.41 4.94 -7.62
N VAL A 172 14.11 6.10 -8.18
CA VAL A 172 13.16 6.24 -9.29
C VAL A 172 13.92 6.68 -10.54
N THR A 173 13.78 5.93 -11.64
CA THR A 173 14.41 6.26 -12.91
C THR A 173 13.48 5.83 -14.04
N ASP A 174 13.26 6.71 -15.01
CA ASP A 174 12.40 6.46 -16.18
C ASP A 174 11.00 5.92 -15.85
N GLY A 175 10.37 6.50 -14.82
CA GLY A 175 9.01 6.13 -14.39
C GLY A 175 8.90 4.75 -13.73
N LYS A 176 10.02 4.21 -13.24
CA LYS A 176 10.08 2.93 -12.51
C LYS A 176 10.83 3.08 -11.20
N ALA A 177 10.42 2.30 -10.20
CA ALA A 177 11.12 2.22 -8.91
C ALA A 177 12.03 0.99 -8.88
N PHE A 178 13.23 1.15 -8.36
CA PHE A 178 14.21 0.08 -8.18
C PHE A 178 14.75 0.13 -6.75
N PRO A 179 14.91 -1.02 -6.05
CA PRO A 179 15.57 -1.04 -4.75
C PRO A 179 16.97 -0.43 -4.85
N LEU A 180 17.33 0.41 -3.88
CA LEU A 180 18.67 1.02 -3.83
C LEU A 180 19.79 0.00 -3.59
N GLY A 181 19.44 -1.12 -2.95
CA GLY A 181 20.35 -2.19 -2.63
C GLY A 181 19.61 -3.36 -1.99
N SER A 182 20.38 -4.30 -1.46
CA SER A 182 19.88 -5.43 -0.68
C SER A 182 20.57 -5.44 0.68
N GLY A 183 19.88 -5.92 1.70
CA GLY A 183 20.41 -5.98 3.07
C GLY A 183 19.66 -5.12 4.07
N PRO A 184 19.91 -5.33 5.37
CA PRO A 184 19.17 -4.71 6.46
C PRO A 184 19.33 -3.19 6.52
N GLU A 185 20.34 -2.60 5.89
CA GLU A 185 20.54 -1.15 5.82
C GLU A 185 19.56 -0.48 4.85
N PHE A 186 19.17 -1.15 3.76
CA PHE A 186 18.27 -0.64 2.71
C PHE A 186 16.79 -0.91 2.96
N GLN A 187 16.47 -1.67 4.02
CA GLN A 187 15.10 -2.04 4.34
C GLN A 187 14.84 -2.05 5.84
N ARG A 188 13.59 -1.87 6.24
CA ARG A 188 13.14 -2.01 7.63
C ARG A 188 11.86 -2.83 7.65
N MET A 189 11.84 -3.92 8.40
CA MET A 189 10.62 -4.66 8.69
C MET A 189 9.99 -4.08 9.96
N CYS A 190 8.66 -3.94 9.99
CA CYS A 190 7.99 -3.55 11.22
C CYS A 190 8.15 -4.70 12.23
N GLY A 191 8.77 -4.39 13.36
CA GLY A 191 9.01 -5.37 14.42
C GLY A 191 7.72 -5.81 15.12
N PHE A 192 7.78 -6.97 15.76
CA PHE A 192 6.72 -7.46 16.64
C PHE A 192 6.67 -6.66 17.97
N PRO A 193 5.49 -6.34 18.51
CA PRO A 193 4.16 -6.61 17.94
C PRO A 193 3.77 -5.60 16.85
N CYS A 194 3.37 -6.11 15.69
CA CYS A 194 2.73 -5.33 14.65
C CYS A 194 1.23 -5.31 14.96
N PRO A 195 0.58 -4.14 15.11
CA PRO A 195 -0.84 -4.12 15.40
C PRO A 195 -1.65 -4.64 14.19
N LEU A 196 -2.17 -5.87 14.31
CA LEU A 196 -3.31 -6.35 13.52
C LEU A 196 -4.52 -5.46 13.86
N VAL A 197 -5.27 -5.03 12.84
CA VAL A 197 -6.42 -4.11 13.01
C VAL A 197 -7.62 -4.74 12.33
N CYS A 198 -8.50 -5.39 13.09
CA CYS A 198 -9.68 -6.06 12.52
C CYS A 198 -10.91 -5.12 12.53
N GLY A 199 -11.37 -4.74 11.34
CA GLY A 199 -12.70 -4.17 11.12
C GLY A 199 -13.06 -2.82 11.74
N PRO A 200 -14.30 -2.35 11.51
CA PRO A 200 -14.74 -1.00 11.86
C PRO A 200 -14.74 -0.71 13.37
N GLU A 201 -14.76 -1.75 14.22
CA GLU A 201 -14.79 -1.62 15.68
C GLU A 201 -13.40 -1.65 16.34
N GLU A 202 -12.36 -2.23 15.72
CA GLU A 202 -10.98 -2.19 16.27
C GLU A 202 -10.08 -1.12 15.62
N ASN A 203 -10.63 -0.35 14.67
CA ASN A 203 -9.92 0.69 13.94
C ASN A 203 -9.58 1.90 14.84
N TYR A 204 -8.30 2.30 14.92
CA TYR A 204 -7.84 3.40 15.80
C TYR A 204 -8.47 4.76 15.47
N VAL A 205 -9.05 4.93 14.27
CA VAL A 205 -9.79 6.16 13.96
C VAL A 205 -11.07 6.28 14.83
N TYR A 206 -11.64 5.19 15.34
CA TYR A 206 -12.70 5.19 16.36
C TYR A 206 -12.19 5.29 17.81
N ARG A 207 -10.89 5.15 18.08
CA ARG A 207 -10.30 5.40 19.40
C ARG A 207 -10.12 6.90 19.67
N SER A 208 -11.13 7.73 19.39
CA SER A 208 -11.27 8.98 20.13
C SER A 208 -11.78 8.60 21.52
N LYS A 209 -10.85 8.58 22.47
CA LYS A 209 -10.99 8.48 23.93
C LYS A 209 -12.43 8.59 24.50
N TYR A 210 -12.66 7.76 25.52
CA TYR A 210 -13.78 7.71 26.48
C TYR A 210 -14.94 6.81 26.09
#